data_AF-A0A7I7QWV9-F1
#
_entry.id   AF-A0A7I7QWV9-F1
#
_cell.length_a   1.000
_cell.length_b   1.000
_cell.length_c   1.000
_cell.angle_alpha   90.00
_cell.angle_beta   90.00
_cell.angle_gamma   90.00
#
_symmetry.space_group_name_H-M   'P 1'
#
loop_
_entity.id
_entity.type
_entity.pdbx_description
1 polymer ?
#
loop_
_entity_poly.entity_id
_entity_poly.type
_entity_poly.pdbx_seq_one_letter_code
_entity_poly.pdbx_strand_id
1 'polypeptide(L)'
;MPAPDQPRTLHAAAEPRVVGKEASIWGRRRVLLLNSTYEPLTALPMRRAVIMLMCGKADVVHDDPSGPVIHSATRTITVPSVIRLRTFVRVPYRARVPMTRAALMHRDRFRCAYCGNKADTVDHVVPRSRGGDHSWENCVAACAQCNHRKADHLLSDLGWTLRSAPLPPKGQHWRLLSTVKDLDPAWMRYLGEGAA
;
A
#
# COMPACT_ATOMS: atom_id res chain seq x y z
N MET A 1 60.38 -20.45 -45.74
CA MET A 1 59.00 -20.99 -45.72
C MET A 1 58.16 -20.06 -44.85
N PRO A 2 57.37 -19.13 -45.43
CA PRO A 2 56.54 -18.21 -44.66
C PRO A 2 55.23 -18.89 -44.23
N ALA A 3 54.79 -18.66 -43.00
CA ALA A 3 53.48 -19.09 -42.49
C ALA A 3 52.38 -18.07 -42.89
N PRO A 4 51.13 -18.52 -43.14
CA PRO A 4 50.05 -17.67 -43.61
C PRO A 4 49.35 -16.89 -42.50
N ASP A 5 48.85 -15.73 -42.92
CA ASP A 5 48.05 -14.72 -42.23
C ASP A 5 46.72 -15.28 -41.69
N GLN A 6 46.39 -14.98 -40.43
CA GLN A 6 45.09 -15.32 -39.82
C GLN A 6 44.29 -14.04 -39.53
N PRO A 7 43.03 -13.93 -39.99
CA PRO A 7 42.21 -12.74 -39.77
C PRO A 7 41.74 -12.63 -38.31
N ARG A 8 41.92 -11.44 -37.73
CA ARG A 8 41.39 -11.03 -36.43
C ARG A 8 39.86 -11.04 -36.45
N THR A 9 39.24 -12.04 -35.82
CA THR A 9 37.82 -12.00 -35.44
C THR A 9 37.63 -11.01 -34.30
N LEU A 10 36.97 -9.89 -34.58
CA LEU A 10 36.52 -8.92 -33.58
C LEU A 10 35.55 -9.61 -32.61
N HIS A 11 35.87 -9.57 -31.33
CA HIS A 11 34.99 -10.03 -30.25
C HIS A 11 33.65 -9.30 -30.34
N ALA A 12 32.57 -10.05 -30.58
CA ALA A 12 31.21 -9.58 -30.43
C ALA A 12 31.02 -9.09 -28.99
N ALA A 13 30.80 -7.79 -28.83
CA ALA A 13 30.41 -7.20 -27.55
C ALA A 13 29.09 -7.83 -27.10
N ALA A 14 29.10 -8.45 -25.92
CA ALA A 14 27.90 -8.97 -25.29
C ALA A 14 26.86 -7.84 -25.19
N GLU A 15 25.66 -8.11 -25.70
CA GLU A 15 24.53 -7.18 -25.66
C GLU A 15 24.22 -6.78 -24.21
N PRO A 16 23.97 -5.49 -23.91
CA PRO A 16 23.62 -5.06 -22.57
C PRO A 16 22.26 -5.66 -22.18
N ARG A 17 22.25 -6.46 -21.10
CA ARG A 17 21.03 -6.91 -20.42
C ARG A 17 20.12 -5.70 -20.18
N VAL A 18 18.92 -5.75 -20.76
CA VAL A 18 17.86 -4.77 -20.55
C VAL A 18 17.50 -4.76 -19.06
N VAL A 19 17.97 -3.75 -18.33
CA VAL A 19 17.57 -3.47 -16.95
C VAL A 19 16.09 -3.08 -16.98
N GLY A 20 15.23 -3.94 -16.44
CA GLY A 20 13.83 -3.67 -16.27
C GLY A 20 13.64 -2.36 -15.50
N LYS A 21 12.81 -1.46 -16.04
CA LYS A 21 12.49 -0.12 -15.55
C LYS A 21 12.28 -0.12 -14.03
N GLU A 22 13.34 0.20 -13.27
CA GLU A 22 13.28 0.30 -11.81
C GLU A 22 12.26 1.39 -11.46
N ALA A 23 11.12 1.00 -10.90
CA ALA A 23 10.22 1.99 -10.32
C ALA A 23 11.00 2.68 -9.20
N SER A 24 11.24 3.98 -9.39
CA SER A 24 11.94 4.86 -8.46
C SER A 24 11.75 4.44 -7.00
N ILE A 25 12.87 4.21 -6.31
CA ILE A 25 12.95 3.83 -4.88
C ILE A 25 12.10 4.74 -3.99
N TRP A 26 11.87 5.98 -4.43
CA TRP A 26 11.08 7.02 -3.80
C TRP A 26 9.56 6.75 -3.81
N GLY A 27 9.07 5.98 -4.78
CA GLY A 27 7.63 5.74 -5.00
C GLY A 27 7.11 4.45 -4.37
N ARG A 28 7.92 3.38 -4.37
CA ARG A 28 7.52 2.05 -3.87
C ARG A 28 7.70 1.89 -2.36
N ARG A 29 8.82 2.37 -1.80
CA ARG A 29 9.13 2.12 -0.38
C ARG A 29 8.33 3.02 0.56
N ARG A 30 7.81 2.41 1.62
CA ARG A 30 7.13 3.09 2.72
C ARG A 30 8.00 2.97 3.97
N VAL A 31 7.87 3.95 4.86
CA VAL A 31 8.61 4.03 6.14
C VAL A 31 7.60 4.16 7.26
N LEU A 32 7.70 3.32 8.29
CA LEU A 32 6.82 3.39 9.44
C LEU A 32 7.19 4.59 10.30
N LEU A 33 6.22 5.48 10.55
CA LEU A 33 6.35 6.58 11.49
C LEU A 33 5.77 6.17 12.84
N LEU A 34 6.60 6.26 13.88
CA LEU A 34 6.22 6.09 15.26
C LEU A 34 6.10 7.44 15.97
N ASN A 35 5.24 7.49 16.98
CA ASN A 35 5.23 8.55 17.98
C ASN A 35 6.48 8.48 18.86
N SER A 36 6.76 9.51 19.66
CA SER A 36 7.91 9.48 20.59
C SER A 36 7.82 8.34 21.62
N THR A 37 6.61 7.85 21.89
CA THR A 37 6.25 6.69 22.72
C THR A 37 6.36 5.33 22.01
N TYR A 38 6.86 5.28 20.78
CA TYR A 38 6.94 4.07 19.92
C TYR A 38 5.60 3.52 19.41
N GLU A 39 4.49 4.21 19.66
CA GLU A 39 3.20 3.86 19.09
C GLU A 39 3.19 4.14 17.57
N PRO A 40 2.72 3.21 16.72
CA PRO A 40 2.67 3.43 15.27
C PRO A 40 1.61 4.47 14.90
N LEU A 41 2.01 5.44 14.06
CA LEU A 41 1.14 6.51 13.58
C LEU A 41 0.64 6.26 12.16
N THR A 42 1.56 6.03 11.22
CA THR A 42 1.25 5.85 9.80
C THR A 42 2.46 5.33 9.02
N ALA A 43 2.26 4.92 7.77
CA ALA A 43 3.33 4.63 6.82
C ALA A 43 3.51 5.80 5.84
N LEU A 44 4.71 6.37 5.76
CA LEU A 44 5.02 7.52 4.93
C LEU A 44 5.77 7.13 3.66
N PRO A 45 5.67 7.90 2.56
CA PRO A 45 6.59 7.79 1.44
C PRO A 45 8.02 8.11 1.88
N MET A 46 9.00 7.39 1.29
CA MET A 46 10.43 7.55 1.58
C MET A 46 10.90 9.01 1.59
N ARG A 47 10.51 9.78 0.56
CA ARG A 47 10.89 11.20 0.44
C ARG A 47 10.49 12.02 1.67
N ARG A 48 9.31 11.78 2.23
CA ARG A 48 8.82 12.51 3.40
C ARG A 48 9.58 12.09 4.67
N ALA A 49 9.90 10.81 4.81
CA ALA A 49 10.71 10.31 5.92
C ALA A 49 12.11 10.95 5.92
N VAL A 50 12.78 10.99 4.76
CA VAL A 50 14.10 11.63 4.62
C VAL A 50 14.06 13.11 4.98
N ILE A 51 13.04 13.86 4.52
CA ILE A 51 12.85 15.27 4.90
C ILE A 51 12.72 15.41 6.42
N MET A 52 11.97 14.54 7.09
CA MET A 52 11.81 14.59 8.54
C MET A 52 13.13 14.34 9.30
N LEU A 53 13.95 13.41 8.82
CA LEU A 53 15.29 13.15 9.37
C LEU A 53 16.21 14.36 9.17
N MET A 54 16.26 14.90 7.95
CA MET A 54 17.13 16.04 7.62
C MET A 54 16.77 17.31 8.40
N CYS A 55 15.47 17.55 8.62
CA CYS A 55 14.99 18.65 9.44
C CYS A 55 15.09 18.39 10.96
N GLY A 56 15.63 17.25 11.40
CA GLY A 56 15.77 16.91 12.82
C GLY A 56 14.44 16.71 13.56
N LYS A 57 13.36 16.38 12.84
CA LYS A 57 12.03 16.13 13.41
C LYS A 57 11.84 14.69 13.90
N ALA A 58 12.63 13.77 13.35
CA ALA A 58 12.56 12.36 13.64
C ALA A 58 13.96 11.74 13.71
N ASP A 59 14.05 10.60 14.39
CA ASP A 59 15.23 9.75 14.46
C ASP A 59 14.97 8.42 13.76
N VAL A 60 16.02 7.82 13.21
CA VAL A 60 15.97 6.44 12.69
C VAL A 60 15.92 5.47 13.86
N VAL A 61 14.99 4.52 13.81
CA VAL A 61 14.91 3.40 14.76
C VAL A 61 15.41 2.12 14.13
N HIS A 62 15.04 1.89 12.87
CA HIS A 62 15.52 0.75 12.08
C HIS A 62 15.89 1.22 10.68
N ASP A 63 17.09 0.86 10.25
CA ASP A 63 17.51 0.95 8.85
C ASP A 63 16.89 -0.20 8.05
N ASP A 64 16.82 -0.04 6.74
CA ASP A 64 16.50 -1.09 5.78
C ASP A 64 17.81 -1.69 5.24
N PRO A 65 18.22 -2.90 5.67
CA PRO A 65 19.50 -3.49 5.26
C PRO A 65 19.55 -3.83 3.76
N SER A 66 18.37 -3.98 3.12
CA SER A 66 18.21 -4.23 1.69
C SER A 66 18.01 -2.95 0.87
N GLY A 67 17.99 -1.81 1.56
CA GLY A 67 17.71 -0.50 1.00
C GLY A 67 18.94 0.10 0.32
N PRO A 68 18.74 0.91 -0.74
CA PRO A 68 19.83 1.70 -1.31
C PRO A 68 20.35 2.71 -0.29
N VAL A 69 21.61 3.13 -0.43
CA VAL A 69 22.18 4.22 0.37
C VAL A 69 21.88 5.55 -0.34
N ILE A 70 21.31 6.51 0.38
CA ILE A 70 21.03 7.86 -0.13
C ILE A 70 22.23 8.74 0.15
N HIS A 71 22.76 9.38 -0.89
CA HIS A 71 23.89 10.30 -0.79
C HIS A 71 23.46 11.75 -1.05
N SER A 72 24.10 12.67 -0.34
CA SER A 72 24.19 14.09 -0.67
C SER A 72 25.67 14.49 -0.74
N ALA A 73 25.95 15.72 -1.17
CA ALA A 73 27.31 16.24 -1.21
C ALA A 73 28.05 16.16 0.14
N THR A 74 27.32 16.13 1.27
CA THR A 74 27.89 16.17 2.63
C THR A 74 27.43 15.05 3.53
N ARG A 75 26.52 14.17 3.09
CA ARG A 75 25.90 13.16 3.97
C ARG A 75 25.62 11.87 3.23
N THR A 76 25.67 10.78 3.98
CA THR A 76 25.28 9.44 3.55
C THR A 76 24.26 8.93 4.54
N ILE A 77 23.09 8.53 4.05
CA ILE A 77 21.94 8.09 4.86
C ILE A 77 21.52 6.72 4.34
N THR A 78 21.61 5.71 5.21
CA THR A 78 20.93 4.42 4.99
C THR A 78 19.43 4.65 4.95
N VAL A 79 18.76 3.99 4.01
CA VAL A 79 17.30 4.14 3.90
C VAL A 79 16.64 3.68 5.21
N PRO A 80 15.80 4.50 5.84
CA PRO A 80 15.12 4.09 7.05
C PRO A 80 13.95 3.17 6.72
N SER A 81 13.77 2.12 7.52
CA SER A 81 12.55 1.32 7.55
C SER A 81 11.55 1.87 8.57
N VAL A 82 12.05 2.32 9.72
CA VAL A 82 11.24 2.85 10.82
C VAL A 82 11.86 4.13 11.37
N ILE A 83 11.06 5.19 11.48
CA ILE A 83 11.45 6.45 12.10
C ILE A 83 10.53 6.80 13.25
N ARG A 84 11.05 7.54 14.23
CA ARG A 84 10.33 7.98 15.42
C ARG A 84 10.36 9.50 15.55
N LEU A 85 9.21 10.12 15.83
CA LEU A 85 9.15 11.54 16.15
C LEU A 85 9.94 11.85 17.44
N ARG A 86 10.65 12.97 17.44
CA ARG A 86 11.33 13.47 18.65
C ARG A 86 10.35 14.06 19.67
N THR A 87 9.26 14.62 19.18
CA THR A 87 8.21 15.21 20.02
C THR A 87 6.95 14.36 19.99
N PHE A 88 6.28 14.29 21.14
CA PHE A 88 5.02 13.58 21.27
C PHE A 88 3.92 14.32 20.48
N VAL A 89 3.17 13.57 19.67
CA VAL A 89 1.97 14.09 19.02
C VAL A 89 0.76 13.34 19.56
N ARG A 90 -0.18 14.07 20.17
CA ARG A 90 -1.48 13.53 20.55
C ARG A 90 -2.31 13.36 19.28
N VAL A 91 -2.70 12.13 18.96
CA VAL A 91 -3.66 11.86 17.88
C VAL A 91 -5.07 11.87 18.50
N PRO A 92 -5.82 12.97 18.38
CA PRO A 92 -7.02 13.21 19.19
C PRO A 92 -8.18 12.26 18.87
N TYR A 93 -8.13 11.56 17.74
CA TYR A 93 -9.11 10.54 17.36
C TYR A 93 -8.39 9.42 16.61
N ARG A 94 -8.55 8.16 17.04
CA ARG A 94 -8.42 7.01 16.13
C ARG A 94 -9.57 7.11 15.13
N ALA A 95 -9.43 8.01 14.17
CA ALA A 95 -10.51 8.37 13.27
C ALA A 95 -11.05 7.09 12.61
N ARG A 96 -12.38 6.97 12.53
CA ARG A 96 -13.04 5.90 11.77
C ARG A 96 -12.41 5.85 10.39
N VAL A 97 -11.96 4.68 9.94
CA VAL A 97 -11.30 4.52 8.63
C VAL A 97 -12.17 5.19 7.56
N PRO A 98 -11.70 6.23 6.85
CA PRO A 98 -12.49 6.85 5.81
C PRO A 98 -12.73 5.79 4.74
N MET A 99 -13.99 5.65 4.33
CA MET A 99 -14.34 4.73 3.27
C MET A 99 -13.95 5.35 1.92
N THR A 100 -12.72 5.07 1.50
CA THR A 100 -12.26 5.39 0.14
C THR A 100 -12.49 4.18 -0.77
N ARG A 101 -12.60 4.38 -2.08
CA ARG A 101 -12.69 3.27 -3.05
C ARG A 101 -11.53 2.29 -2.88
N ALA A 102 -10.30 2.77 -2.73
CA ALA A 102 -9.13 1.91 -2.56
C ALA A 102 -9.24 1.06 -1.28
N ALA A 103 -9.68 1.67 -0.18
CA ALA A 103 -9.88 0.98 1.09
C ALA A 103 -11.00 -0.08 0.99
N LEU A 104 -12.14 0.26 0.37
CA LEU A 104 -13.24 -0.67 0.18
C LEU A 104 -12.83 -1.89 -0.67
N MET A 105 -12.13 -1.63 -1.78
CA MET A 105 -11.62 -2.70 -2.65
C MET A 105 -10.65 -3.62 -1.92
N HIS A 106 -9.80 -3.06 -1.06
CA HIS A 106 -8.87 -3.84 -0.27
C HIS A 106 -9.59 -4.67 0.81
N ARG A 107 -10.59 -4.09 1.51
CA ARG A 107 -11.45 -4.81 2.48
C ARG A 107 -12.07 -6.06 1.85
N ASP A 108 -12.60 -5.91 0.64
CA ASP A 108 -13.30 -6.98 -0.08
C ASP A 108 -12.35 -7.86 -0.91
N ARG A 109 -11.03 -7.70 -0.72
CA ARG A 109 -9.98 -8.47 -1.42
C ARG A 109 -10.12 -8.43 -2.95
N PHE A 110 -10.62 -7.32 -3.49
CA PHE A 110 -10.91 -7.14 -4.91
C PHE A 110 -11.84 -8.22 -5.48
N ARG A 111 -12.76 -8.76 -4.67
CA ARG A 111 -13.77 -9.74 -5.08
C ARG A 111 -15.16 -9.14 -5.04
N CYS A 112 -15.96 -9.49 -6.04
CA CYS A 112 -17.34 -9.06 -6.18
C CYS A 112 -18.17 -9.70 -5.06
N ALA A 113 -18.88 -8.88 -4.28
CA ALA A 113 -19.71 -9.34 -3.17
C ALA A 113 -20.88 -10.24 -3.61
N TYR A 114 -21.25 -10.17 -4.89
CA TYR A 114 -22.34 -10.96 -5.49
C TYR A 114 -21.82 -12.28 -6.08
N CYS A 115 -20.97 -12.22 -7.10
CA CYS A 115 -20.54 -13.42 -7.84
C CYS A 115 -19.20 -14.01 -7.36
N GLY A 116 -18.37 -13.25 -6.64
CA GLY A 116 -17.03 -13.68 -6.19
C GLY A 116 -15.89 -13.47 -7.19
N ASN A 117 -16.20 -13.09 -8.43
CA ASN A 117 -15.22 -12.74 -9.47
C ASN A 117 -14.46 -11.45 -9.12
N LYS A 118 -13.44 -11.10 -9.91
CA LYS A 118 -12.68 -9.86 -9.73
C LYS A 118 -13.60 -8.63 -9.74
N ALA A 119 -13.45 -7.78 -8.73
CA ALA A 119 -14.16 -6.52 -8.61
C ALA A 119 -13.31 -5.34 -9.09
N ASP A 120 -13.98 -4.39 -9.73
CA ASP A 120 -13.42 -3.18 -10.31
C ASP A 120 -14.31 -1.94 -10.08
N THR A 121 -15.53 -2.12 -9.58
CA THR A 121 -16.46 -1.05 -9.23
C THR A 121 -16.88 -1.12 -7.76
N VAL A 122 -17.48 -0.04 -7.29
CA VAL A 122 -18.12 0.06 -5.97
C VAL A 122 -19.62 0.14 -6.21
N ASP A 123 -20.38 -0.64 -5.46
CA ASP A 123 -21.83 -0.62 -5.50
C ASP A 123 -22.41 -0.40 -4.09
N HIS A 124 -23.60 0.20 -4.06
CA HIS A 124 -24.38 0.41 -2.84
C HIS A 124 -25.45 -0.67 -2.73
N VAL A 125 -25.36 -1.54 -1.72
CA VAL A 125 -26.29 -2.65 -1.47
C VAL A 125 -27.74 -2.16 -1.48
N VAL A 126 -28.00 -1.10 -0.72
CA VAL A 126 -29.18 -0.25 -0.87
C VAL A 126 -28.81 0.91 -1.80
N PRO A 127 -29.42 1.02 -2.99
CA PRO A 127 -29.12 2.11 -3.94
C PRO A 127 -29.36 3.50 -3.33
N ARG A 128 -28.58 4.50 -3.78
CA ARG A 128 -28.76 5.89 -3.32
C ARG A 128 -30.15 6.45 -3.63
N SER A 129 -30.75 6.06 -4.75
CA SER A 129 -32.12 6.43 -5.12
C SER A 129 -33.17 5.92 -4.12
N ARG A 130 -32.83 4.89 -3.34
CA ARG A 130 -33.68 4.31 -2.29
C ARG A 130 -33.20 4.68 -0.87
N GLY A 131 -32.43 5.76 -0.74
CA GLY A 131 -31.96 6.28 0.55
C GLY A 131 -30.74 5.57 1.14
N GLY A 132 -30.02 4.76 0.35
CA GLY A 132 -28.82 4.09 0.84
C GLY A 132 -27.64 5.04 1.06
N ASP A 133 -27.03 4.94 2.24
CA ASP A 133 -25.88 5.76 2.63
C ASP A 133 -24.58 5.34 1.94
N HIS A 134 -23.63 6.28 1.83
CA HIS A 134 -22.26 5.97 1.41
C HIS A 134 -21.40 5.60 2.64
N SER A 135 -21.61 4.39 3.16
CA SER A 135 -21.00 3.88 4.39
C SER A 135 -20.37 2.50 4.19
N TRP A 136 -19.53 2.07 5.14
CA TRP A 136 -18.91 0.74 5.10
C TRP A 136 -19.94 -0.38 5.11
N GLU A 137 -21.08 -0.14 5.75
CA GLU A 137 -22.19 -1.05 5.95
C GLU A 137 -23.11 -1.17 4.74
N ASN A 138 -22.98 -0.26 3.76
CA ASN A 138 -23.80 -0.26 2.56
C ASN A 138 -22.99 -0.37 1.26
N CYS A 139 -21.71 -0.02 1.25
CA CYS A 139 -20.88 -0.15 0.07
C CYS A 139 -20.13 -1.49 0.01
N VAL A 140 -20.06 -2.06 -1.19
CA VAL A 140 -19.33 -3.30 -1.49
C VAL A 140 -18.56 -3.20 -2.79
N ALA A 141 -17.50 -3.99 -2.91
CA ALA A 141 -16.82 -4.20 -4.18
C ALA A 141 -17.69 -5.07 -5.11
N ALA A 142 -17.86 -4.64 -6.36
CA ALA A 142 -18.64 -5.34 -7.37
C ALA A 142 -17.90 -5.38 -8.71
N CYS A 143 -18.14 -6.41 -9.52
CA CYS A 143 -17.74 -6.38 -10.93
C CYS A 143 -18.74 -5.54 -11.74
N ALA A 144 -18.27 -4.92 -12.83
CA ALA A 144 -19.12 -4.10 -13.70
C ALA A 144 -20.41 -4.82 -14.16
N GLN A 145 -20.35 -6.12 -14.48
CA GLN A 145 -21.51 -6.89 -14.94
C GLN A 145 -22.59 -7.02 -13.86
N CYS A 146 -22.21 -7.41 -12.63
CA CYS A 146 -23.16 -7.52 -11.52
C CYS A 146 -23.68 -6.14 -11.11
N ASN A 147 -22.80 -5.13 -11.06
CA ASN A 147 -23.19 -3.77 -10.71
C ASN A 147 -24.22 -3.22 -11.69
N HIS A 148 -24.02 -3.39 -13.00
CA HIS A 148 -24.96 -2.97 -14.03
C HIS A 148 -26.28 -3.73 -13.96
N ARG A 149 -26.26 -5.05 -13.74
CA ARG A 149 -27.48 -5.86 -13.58
C ARG A 149 -28.26 -5.48 -12.32
N LYS A 150 -27.57 -5.07 -11.26
CA LYS A 150 -28.24 -4.64 -10.02
C LYS A 150 -28.87 -3.27 -10.16
N ALA A 151 -28.18 -2.31 -10.79
CA ALA A 151 -28.66 -0.95 -10.98
C ALA A 151 -29.25 -0.37 -9.67
N ASP A 152 -30.52 0.05 -9.70
CA ASP A 152 -31.28 0.59 -8.57
C ASP A 152 -32.24 -0.42 -7.91
N HIS A 153 -32.08 -1.71 -8.19
CA HIS A 153 -32.81 -2.79 -7.54
C HIS A 153 -32.25 -3.08 -6.14
N LEU A 154 -33.14 -3.47 -5.22
CA LEU A 154 -32.73 -4.09 -3.97
C LEU A 154 -32.32 -5.54 -4.22
N LEU A 155 -31.48 -6.08 -3.34
CA LEU A 155 -31.08 -7.48 -3.46
C LEU A 155 -32.27 -8.44 -3.35
N SER A 156 -33.28 -8.08 -2.56
CA SER A 156 -34.56 -8.80 -2.46
C SER A 156 -35.28 -8.91 -3.80
N ASP A 157 -35.28 -7.84 -4.58
CA ASP A 157 -35.99 -7.75 -5.87
C ASP A 157 -35.34 -8.71 -6.90
N LEU A 158 -34.05 -9.00 -6.73
CA LEU A 158 -33.26 -9.87 -7.59
C LEU A 158 -33.13 -11.31 -7.05
N GLY A 159 -33.62 -11.58 -5.84
CA GLY A 159 -33.34 -12.83 -5.13
C GLY A 159 -31.86 -13.04 -4.81
N TRP A 160 -31.09 -11.95 -4.70
CA TRP A 160 -29.66 -12.00 -4.43
C TRP A 160 -29.38 -11.96 -2.93
N THR A 161 -28.27 -12.59 -2.55
CA THR A 161 -27.72 -12.51 -1.19
C THR A 161 -26.25 -12.12 -1.27
N LEU A 162 -25.79 -11.34 -0.29
CA LEU A 162 -24.37 -11.04 -0.16
C LEU A 162 -23.61 -12.28 0.30
N ARG A 163 -22.41 -12.47 -0.25
CA ARG A 163 -21.49 -13.53 0.19
C ARG A 163 -20.89 -13.27 1.58
N SER A 164 -20.83 -12.00 1.99
CA SER A 164 -20.30 -11.57 3.28
C SER A 164 -20.97 -10.27 3.72
N ALA A 165 -21.18 -10.10 5.02
CA ALA A 165 -21.74 -8.88 5.57
C ALA A 165 -20.75 -7.70 5.39
N PRO A 166 -21.19 -6.56 4.82
CA PRO A 166 -20.37 -5.36 4.70
C PRO A 166 -20.21 -4.75 6.08
N LEU A 167 -19.05 -4.95 6.70
CA LEU A 167 -18.73 -4.36 7.99
C LEU A 167 -17.52 -3.42 7.83
N PRO A 168 -17.38 -2.41 8.70
CA PRO A 168 -16.18 -1.60 8.73
C PRO A 168 -14.97 -2.49 9.10
N PRO A 169 -13.81 -2.26 8.48
CA PRO A 169 -12.62 -3.02 8.79
C PRO A 169 -12.22 -2.85 10.26
N LYS A 170 -11.84 -3.95 10.90
CA LYS A 170 -11.36 -3.99 12.28
C LYS A 170 -9.84 -3.89 12.31
N GLY A 171 -9.29 -3.41 13.42
CA GLY A 171 -7.85 -3.34 13.66
C GLY A 171 -7.34 -1.90 13.76
N GLN A 172 -6.57 -1.65 14.82
CA GLN A 172 -6.02 -0.33 15.15
C GLN A 172 -5.15 0.24 14.01
N HIS A 173 -4.48 -0.65 13.28
CA HIS A 173 -3.53 -0.29 12.23
C HIS A 173 -4.04 -0.62 10.82
N TRP A 174 -5.33 -0.94 10.64
CA TRP A 174 -5.85 -1.35 9.33
C TRP A 174 -5.57 -0.32 8.23
N ARG A 175 -5.68 0.99 8.54
CA ARG A 175 -5.33 2.06 7.59
C ARG A 175 -3.88 1.94 7.09
N LEU A 176 -2.97 1.66 8.01
CA LEU A 176 -1.55 1.51 7.71
C LEU A 176 -1.35 0.29 6.82
N LEU A 177 -1.88 -0.86 7.24
CA LEU A 177 -1.75 -2.14 6.54
C LEU A 177 -2.43 -2.13 5.16
N SER A 178 -3.59 -1.50 5.03
CA SER A 178 -4.37 -1.47 3.77
C SER A 178 -3.67 -0.76 2.62
N THR A 179 -2.68 0.09 2.91
CA THR A 179 -1.96 0.88 1.91
C THR A 179 -0.56 0.35 1.62
N VAL A 180 -0.11 -0.64 2.38
CA VAL A 180 1.25 -1.18 2.32
C VAL A 180 1.16 -2.60 1.79
N LYS A 181 1.70 -2.81 0.59
CA LYS A 181 1.70 -4.14 -0.06
C LYS A 181 2.78 -5.05 0.53
N ASP A 182 3.93 -4.46 0.82
CA ASP A 182 5.11 -5.16 1.31
C ASP A 182 5.42 -4.61 2.70
N LEU A 183 5.15 -5.41 3.74
CA LEU A 183 5.46 -5.07 5.11
C LEU A 183 6.90 -5.48 5.39
N ASP A 184 7.72 -4.50 5.81
CA ASP A 184 9.05 -4.80 6.30
C ASP A 184 8.92 -5.59 7.63
N PRO A 185 9.61 -6.73 7.79
CA PRO A 185 9.59 -7.51 9.02
C PRO A 185 9.88 -6.70 10.30
N ALA A 186 10.70 -5.64 10.21
CA ALA A 186 11.00 -4.76 11.33
C ALA A 186 9.76 -4.05 11.90
N TRP A 187 8.68 -3.93 11.12
CA TRP A 187 7.45 -3.25 11.52
C TRP A 187 6.59 -4.11 12.44
N MET A 188 6.70 -5.43 12.35
CA MET A 188 5.85 -6.36 13.11
C MET A 188 5.93 -6.12 14.62
N ARG A 189 7.11 -5.72 15.12
CA ARG A 189 7.34 -5.38 16.54
C ARG A 189 6.43 -4.24 17.05
N TYR A 190 5.98 -3.35 16.17
CA TYR A 190 5.21 -2.16 16.55
C TYR A 190 3.72 -2.28 16.23
N LEU A 191 3.34 -3.17 15.31
CA LEU A 191 1.97 -3.25 14.81
C LEU A 191 1.07 -4.21 15.64
N GLY A 192 1.65 -4.99 16.56
CA GLY A 192 0.93 -5.93 17.43
C GLY A 192 0.38 -7.16 16.70
N GLU A 193 -0.23 -8.09 17.44
CA GLU A 193 -0.99 -9.21 16.88
C GLU A 193 -2.20 -8.67 16.09
N GLY A 194 -2.13 -8.77 14.76
CA GLY A 194 -3.11 -8.14 13.84
C GLY A 194 -2.49 -7.52 12.60
N ALA A 195 -1.16 -7.60 12.45
CA ALA A 195 -0.42 -7.18 11.26
C ALA A 195 -0.27 -8.26 10.18
N ALA A 196 -0.79 -9.47 10.41
CA ALA A 196 -0.73 -10.61 9.51
C ALA A 196 -2.11 -10.91 8.89
#